data_AF-A0A3S0E153-F1
#
_entry.id   AF-A0A3S0E153-F1
#
_cell.length_a   1.000
_cell.length_b   1.000
_cell.length_c   1.000
_cell.angle_alpha   90.00
_cell.angle_beta   90.00
_cell.angle_gamma   90.00
#
_symmetry.space_group_name_H-M   'P 1'
#
loop_
_entity.id
_entity.type
_entity.pdbx_description
1 polymer ?
#
loop_
_entity_poly.entity_id
_entity_poly.type
_entity_poly.pdbx_seq_one_letter_code
_entity_poly.pdbx_strand_id
1 'polypeptide(L)'
;MSSSALMDLSATQARERMVRGELKVETYVAACLDAFGTREPEIEAWVTLAPEQALRQARALDAARAAGKAPGALFGLPVGIKDIIDTTDMPTQNGSALFEGHQPERDAAAVAQIRAADGIIIGKTVTTELANTFPNKSRNPHNPAHTPGGSSSGSAAAVGARTIPLALGTQTGGSVIRPGSFCGVYALKPTLGLISRRGATLQSHTLDTIGVYGHSVEDLALATDALSAHDPEDPVSYERAAPRLLERLREGPSRLPRLAFFKSPAWVDADPAAQEAITTFAKGLGALVEEIDIPAMADVRQHHANVMGAENVAYYGPFLAQKPDLMSDNITARLNEAKKITAVDYARSIGAREPMYAEVAAVLRRFDAILTLSATGPAPKGLETTGNPVFNAMWTYLGVPCVSLPLLTVAGLPLGVQLIGARREEVRLLRTASALEQHLRT
;
A
#
# COMPACT_ATOMS: atom_id res chain seq x y z
N MET A 1 22.06 17.21 12.94
CA MET A 1 20.71 17.50 12.42
C MET A 1 19.75 17.42 13.60
N SER A 2 18.74 18.30 13.69
CA SER A 2 17.67 18.17 14.70
C SER A 2 16.85 16.90 14.43
N SER A 3 16.13 16.40 15.44
CA SER A 3 15.21 15.26 15.27
C SER A 3 14.16 15.54 14.17
N SER A 4 13.61 16.77 14.11
CA SER A 4 12.66 17.15 13.06
C SER A 4 13.25 17.05 11.65
N ALA A 5 14.48 17.54 11.45
CA ALA A 5 15.14 17.50 10.16
C ALA A 5 15.46 16.07 9.69
N LEU A 6 15.60 15.11 10.62
CA LEU A 6 15.74 13.70 10.27
C LEU A 6 14.41 13.10 9.82
N MET A 7 13.29 13.49 10.44
CA MET A 7 11.96 13.01 10.06
C MET A 7 11.50 13.58 8.70
N ASP A 8 12.09 14.67 8.24
CA ASP A 8 11.82 15.25 6.91
C ASP A 8 12.52 14.52 5.76
N LEU A 9 13.51 13.67 6.06
CA LEU A 9 14.19 12.87 5.04
C LEU A 9 13.24 11.83 4.44
N SER A 10 13.28 11.66 3.12
CA SER A 10 12.72 10.47 2.48
C SER A 10 13.53 9.22 2.86
N ALA A 11 12.96 8.03 2.68
CA ALA A 11 13.67 6.77 2.93
C ALA A 11 14.98 6.71 2.11
N THR A 12 14.91 7.11 0.85
CA THR A 12 16.02 7.11 -0.08
C THR A 12 17.12 8.08 0.37
N GLN A 13 16.76 9.30 0.78
CA GLN A 13 17.70 10.29 1.29
C GLN A 13 18.37 9.84 2.60
N ALA A 14 17.60 9.28 3.54
CA ALA A 14 18.12 8.76 4.79
C ALA A 14 19.14 7.63 4.53
N ARG A 15 18.76 6.66 3.68
CA ARG A 15 19.62 5.54 3.29
C ARG A 15 20.91 6.01 2.64
N GLU A 16 20.86 6.97 1.72
CA GLU A 16 22.07 7.51 1.07
C GLU A 16 23.02 8.21 2.04
N ARG A 17 22.49 8.98 2.99
CA ARG A 17 23.32 9.61 4.04
C ARG A 17 23.94 8.56 4.96
N MET A 18 23.21 7.49 5.30
CA MET A 18 23.73 6.39 6.11
C MET A 18 24.83 5.60 5.40
N VAL A 19 24.63 5.28 4.11
CA VAL A 19 25.64 4.61 3.28
C VAL A 19 26.92 5.44 3.17
N ARG A 20 26.80 6.75 2.94
CA ARG A 20 27.94 7.68 2.88
C ARG A 20 28.61 7.95 4.24
N GLY A 21 27.97 7.59 5.35
CA GLY A 21 28.48 7.85 6.69
C GLY A 21 28.20 9.23 7.25
N GLU A 22 27.35 10.00 6.59
CA GLU A 22 26.91 11.32 7.01
C GLU A 22 25.85 11.24 8.12
N LEU A 23 25.23 10.08 8.29
CA LEU A 23 24.23 9.76 9.30
C LEU A 23 24.50 8.35 9.85
N LYS A 24 24.47 8.17 11.16
CA LYS A 24 24.50 6.82 11.76
C LYS A 24 23.12 6.18 11.72
N VAL A 25 23.06 4.86 11.53
CA VAL A 25 21.81 4.10 11.57
C VAL A 25 21.17 4.21 12.95
N GLU A 26 21.95 4.06 14.02
CA GLU A 26 21.45 4.20 15.39
C GLU A 26 20.80 5.56 15.64
N THR A 27 21.42 6.64 15.16
CA THR A 27 20.89 8.00 15.32
C THR A 27 19.56 8.18 14.58
N TYR A 28 19.44 7.64 13.38
CA TYR A 28 18.20 7.74 12.60
C TYR A 28 17.06 6.92 13.23
N VAL A 29 17.34 5.67 13.62
CA VAL A 29 16.38 4.78 14.27
C VAL A 29 15.93 5.34 15.62
N ALA A 30 16.84 5.90 16.41
CA ALA A 30 16.50 6.57 17.67
C ALA A 30 15.56 7.76 17.43
N ALA A 31 15.84 8.59 16.42
CA ALA A 31 14.96 9.71 16.08
C ALA A 31 13.55 9.26 15.64
N CYS A 32 13.44 8.15 14.89
CA CYS A 32 12.14 7.55 14.56
C CYS A 32 11.37 7.07 15.80
N LEU A 33 12.07 6.43 16.75
CA LEU A 33 11.48 5.97 18.02
C LEU A 33 11.02 7.14 18.90
N ASP A 34 11.79 8.23 18.95
CA ASP A 34 11.41 9.45 19.68
C ASP A 34 10.19 10.14 19.06
N ALA A 35 10.16 10.25 17.73
CA ALA A 35 9.02 10.79 16.99
C ALA A 35 7.77 9.95 17.22
N PHE A 36 7.91 8.62 17.21
CA PHE A 36 6.86 7.69 17.59
C PHE A 36 6.35 7.96 19.02
N GLY A 37 7.24 8.02 20.02
CA GLY A 37 6.84 8.17 21.42
C GLY A 37 6.04 9.46 21.69
N THR A 38 6.27 10.48 20.86
CA THR A 38 5.53 11.75 20.90
C THR A 38 4.16 11.64 20.22
N ARG A 39 4.06 10.93 19.10
CA ARG A 39 2.88 10.92 18.23
C ARG A 39 1.90 9.78 18.48
N GLU A 40 2.38 8.64 18.96
CA GLU A 40 1.56 7.44 19.09
C GLU A 40 0.31 7.60 19.97
N PRO A 41 0.34 8.33 21.10
CA PRO A 41 -0.85 8.52 21.92
C PRO A 41 -2.05 9.11 21.15
N GLU A 42 -1.78 9.84 20.05
CA GLU A 42 -2.82 10.42 19.19
C GLU A 42 -3.13 9.58 17.95
N ILE A 43 -2.24 8.68 17.52
CA ILE A 43 -2.32 7.99 16.23
C ILE A 43 -2.66 6.51 16.37
N GLU A 44 -2.18 5.85 17.43
CA GLU A 44 -2.43 4.44 17.72
C GLU A 44 -2.12 3.51 16.52
N ALA A 45 -0.97 3.71 15.86
CA ALA A 45 -0.59 2.99 14.64
C ALA A 45 -0.06 1.57 14.88
N TRP A 46 0.31 1.20 16.11
CA TRP A 46 1.03 -0.06 16.38
C TRP A 46 0.25 -1.06 17.24
N VAL A 47 0.45 -2.34 16.89
CA VAL A 47 0.06 -3.50 17.72
C VAL A 47 1.25 -3.90 18.59
N THR A 48 2.43 -3.95 18.00
CA THR A 48 3.68 -4.31 18.67
C THR A 48 4.81 -3.43 18.15
N LEU A 49 5.70 -3.02 19.04
CA LEU A 49 6.94 -2.34 18.71
C LEU A 49 8.09 -3.01 19.43
N ALA A 50 9.26 -2.98 18.80
CA ALA A 50 10.48 -3.57 19.35
C ALA A 50 11.64 -2.55 19.42
N PRO A 51 11.54 -1.47 20.23
CA PRO A 51 12.52 -0.37 20.24
C PRO A 51 13.95 -0.83 20.53
N GLU A 52 14.13 -1.66 21.55
CA GLU A 52 15.46 -2.14 21.92
C GLU A 52 16.08 -3.03 20.85
N GLN A 53 15.27 -3.89 20.22
CA GLN A 53 15.72 -4.73 19.13
C GLN A 53 16.12 -3.89 17.92
N ALA A 54 15.31 -2.88 17.55
CA ALA A 54 15.60 -1.97 16.46
C ALA A 54 16.93 -1.23 16.69
N LEU A 55 17.17 -0.71 17.91
CA LEU A 55 18.44 -0.05 18.27
C LEU A 55 19.63 -1.02 18.27
N ARG A 56 19.46 -2.26 18.72
CA ARG A 56 20.51 -3.29 18.64
C ARG A 56 20.88 -3.59 17.19
N GLN A 57 19.90 -3.76 16.30
CA GLN A 57 20.12 -3.98 14.87
C GLN A 57 20.81 -2.77 14.23
N ALA A 58 20.39 -1.55 14.58
CA ALA A 58 20.99 -0.31 14.10
C ALA A 58 22.49 -0.22 14.43
N ARG A 59 22.86 -0.47 15.70
CA ARG A 59 24.26 -0.51 16.15
C ARG A 59 25.08 -1.57 15.40
N ALA A 60 24.49 -2.75 15.17
CA ALA A 60 25.15 -3.82 14.45
C ALA A 60 25.43 -3.44 12.98
N LEU A 61 24.49 -2.74 12.32
CA LEU A 61 24.67 -2.24 10.96
C LEU A 61 25.74 -1.15 10.87
N ASP A 62 25.75 -0.21 11.83
CA ASP A 62 26.80 0.81 11.92
C ASP A 62 28.19 0.16 12.11
N ALA A 63 28.31 -0.84 12.98
CA ALA A 63 29.56 -1.58 13.20
C ALA A 63 29.99 -2.38 11.98
N ALA A 64 29.06 -3.07 11.31
CA ALA A 64 29.36 -3.84 10.10
C ALA A 64 29.83 -2.95 8.95
N ARG A 65 29.20 -1.78 8.76
CA ARG A 65 29.64 -0.78 7.78
C ARG A 65 31.03 -0.25 8.12
N ALA A 66 31.30 0.07 9.39
CA ALA A 66 32.62 0.52 9.83
C ALA A 66 33.73 -0.54 9.60
N ALA A 67 33.36 -1.83 9.65
CA ALA A 67 34.24 -2.95 9.32
C ALA A 67 34.35 -3.23 7.80
N GLY A 68 33.76 -2.39 6.93
CA GLY A 68 33.87 -2.52 5.48
C GLY A 68 32.83 -3.44 4.82
N LYS A 69 31.80 -3.90 5.53
CA LYS A 69 30.70 -4.66 4.92
C LYS A 69 29.91 -3.74 3.98
N ALA A 70 29.65 -4.21 2.76
CA ALA A 70 28.82 -3.49 1.80
C ALA A 70 27.38 -3.35 2.32
N PRO A 71 26.81 -2.13 2.36
CA PRO A 71 25.42 -1.90 2.75
C PRO A 71 24.41 -2.56 1.79
N GLY A 72 23.37 -3.19 2.34
CA GLY A 72 22.22 -3.68 1.59
C GLY A 72 21.35 -2.59 0.95
N ALA A 73 20.34 -3.01 0.19
CA ALA A 73 19.47 -2.09 -0.54
C ALA A 73 18.68 -1.17 0.41
N LEU A 74 18.20 -1.69 1.54
CA LEU A 74 17.42 -0.96 2.55
C LEU A 74 18.24 -0.61 3.80
N PHE A 75 19.57 -0.56 3.69
CA PHE A 75 20.49 -0.39 4.81
C PHE A 75 20.02 0.62 5.86
N GLY A 76 19.69 0.11 7.04
CA GLY A 76 19.36 0.88 8.23
C GLY A 76 17.97 1.51 8.26
N LEU A 77 17.14 1.29 7.24
CA LEU A 77 15.80 1.88 7.18
C LEU A 77 14.83 1.15 8.13
N PRO A 78 14.15 1.87 9.04
CA PRO A 78 13.02 1.32 9.78
C PRO A 78 11.83 1.04 8.87
N VAL A 79 11.22 -0.14 9.01
CA VAL A 79 10.06 -0.57 8.24
C VAL A 79 8.97 -1.08 9.17
N GLY A 80 7.77 -0.51 9.07
CA GLY A 80 6.56 -1.02 9.73
C GLY A 80 5.91 -2.13 8.93
N ILE A 81 5.48 -3.21 9.60
CA ILE A 81 4.89 -4.38 8.94
C ILE A 81 3.43 -4.52 9.36
N LYS A 82 2.49 -4.48 8.41
CA LYS A 82 1.08 -4.75 8.69
C LYS A 82 0.91 -6.07 9.43
N ASP A 83 0.09 -6.07 10.49
CA ASP A 83 -0.13 -7.23 11.36
C ASP A 83 -0.99 -8.35 10.73
N ILE A 84 -0.83 -8.57 9.43
CA ILE A 84 -1.24 -9.79 8.73
C ILE A 84 -0.08 -10.45 7.99
N ILE A 85 1.12 -9.89 8.13
CA ILE A 85 2.34 -10.33 7.48
C ILE A 85 3.25 -10.90 8.56
N ASP A 86 3.60 -12.17 8.39
CA ASP A 86 4.30 -12.97 9.38
C ASP A 86 5.70 -12.46 9.67
N THR A 87 6.04 -12.48 10.96
CA THR A 87 7.35 -12.14 11.51
C THR A 87 7.71 -13.20 12.55
N THR A 88 8.96 -13.68 12.55
CA THR A 88 9.42 -14.68 13.53
C THR A 88 9.67 -14.12 14.92
N ASP A 89 9.97 -12.83 15.01
CA ASP A 89 10.41 -12.15 16.22
C ASP A 89 9.32 -11.31 16.89
N MET A 90 8.13 -11.25 16.27
CA MET A 90 6.95 -10.54 16.78
C MET A 90 5.68 -11.33 16.44
N PRO A 91 4.62 -11.27 17.26
CA PRO A 91 3.35 -11.92 16.96
C PRO A 91 2.72 -11.39 15.65
N THR A 92 1.90 -12.21 15.01
CA THR A 92 1.03 -11.82 13.89
C THR A 92 -0.39 -12.17 14.24
N GLN A 93 -1.15 -11.18 14.71
CA GLN A 93 -2.44 -11.39 15.34
C GLN A 93 -3.64 -11.10 14.42
N ASN A 94 -3.38 -10.71 13.17
CA ASN A 94 -4.39 -10.49 12.14
C ASN A 94 -5.51 -9.51 12.54
N GLY A 95 -5.27 -8.65 13.54
CA GLY A 95 -6.28 -7.78 14.14
C GLY A 95 -7.52 -8.54 14.65
N SER A 96 -7.39 -9.82 15.02
CA SER A 96 -8.50 -10.70 15.37
C SER A 96 -8.21 -11.52 16.63
N ALA A 97 -9.22 -11.70 17.47
CA ALA A 97 -9.16 -12.59 18.64
C ALA A 97 -8.85 -14.05 18.27
N LEU A 98 -9.15 -14.46 17.03
CA LEU A 98 -8.81 -15.78 16.51
C LEU A 98 -7.30 -16.10 16.54
N PHE A 99 -6.47 -15.06 16.47
CA PHE A 99 -5.01 -15.17 16.35
C PHE A 99 -4.29 -14.46 17.50
N GLU A 100 -4.97 -14.27 18.64
CA GLU A 100 -4.34 -13.68 19.81
C GLU A 100 -3.11 -14.48 20.24
N GLY A 101 -1.96 -13.81 20.37
CA GLY A 101 -0.69 -14.45 20.70
C GLY A 101 -0.09 -15.37 19.62
N HIS A 102 -0.64 -15.41 18.41
CA HIS A 102 -0.08 -16.22 17.33
C HIS A 102 1.33 -15.75 16.97
N GLN A 103 2.32 -16.61 17.17
CA GLN A 103 3.73 -16.36 16.87
C GLN A 103 4.16 -17.23 15.67
N PRO A 104 4.36 -16.63 14.49
CA PRO A 104 4.84 -17.37 13.32
C PRO A 104 6.21 -18.00 13.53
N GLU A 105 6.40 -19.20 12.99
CA GLU A 105 7.69 -19.91 12.98
C GLU A 105 8.66 -19.39 11.91
N ARG A 106 8.14 -18.69 10.90
CA ARG A 106 8.91 -18.17 9.76
C ARG A 106 8.48 -16.76 9.40
N ASP A 107 9.43 -16.00 8.85
CA ASP A 107 9.13 -14.68 8.31
C ASP A 107 8.35 -14.87 7.00
N ALA A 108 7.43 -13.95 6.73
CA ALA A 108 6.88 -13.79 5.40
C ALA A 108 8.00 -13.52 4.39
N ALA A 109 7.80 -13.90 3.13
CA ALA A 109 8.80 -13.73 2.09
C ALA A 109 9.27 -12.26 1.95
N ALA A 110 8.33 -11.31 2.06
CA ALA A 110 8.62 -9.88 2.04
C ALA A 110 9.45 -9.42 3.26
N VAL A 111 9.19 -9.95 4.45
CA VAL A 111 9.95 -9.63 5.67
C VAL A 111 11.37 -10.17 5.57
N ALA A 112 11.53 -11.42 5.12
CA ALA A 112 12.85 -12.02 4.90
C ALA A 112 13.69 -11.19 3.91
N GLN A 113 13.07 -10.70 2.83
CA GLN A 113 13.73 -9.82 1.85
C GLN A 113 14.14 -8.47 2.46
N ILE A 114 13.31 -7.85 3.30
CA ILE A 114 13.68 -6.62 4.01
C ILE A 114 14.91 -6.84 4.88
N ARG A 115 14.96 -7.92 5.66
CA ARG A 115 16.11 -8.24 6.52
C ARG A 115 17.37 -8.52 5.69
N ALA A 116 17.25 -9.27 4.60
CA ALA A 116 18.36 -9.55 3.69
C ALA A 116 18.90 -8.26 3.03
N ALA A 117 18.05 -7.24 2.87
CA ALA A 117 18.42 -5.93 2.38
C ALA A 117 18.95 -4.97 3.47
N ASP A 118 19.26 -5.46 4.68
CA ASP A 118 19.68 -4.68 5.85
C ASP A 118 18.61 -3.67 6.36
N GLY A 119 17.32 -3.92 6.09
CA GLY A 119 16.22 -3.16 6.67
C GLY A 119 15.87 -3.61 8.09
N ILE A 120 15.38 -2.68 8.91
CA ILE A 120 15.06 -2.90 10.33
C ILE A 120 13.55 -3.00 10.50
N ILE A 121 13.06 -4.18 10.89
CA ILE A 121 11.65 -4.36 11.24
C ILE A 121 11.43 -3.74 12.62
N ILE A 122 10.77 -2.58 12.67
CA ILE A 122 10.61 -1.82 13.92
C ILE A 122 9.39 -2.28 14.74
N GLY A 123 8.39 -2.87 14.08
CA GLY A 123 7.15 -3.29 14.72
C GLY A 123 6.07 -3.79 13.77
N LYS A 124 4.96 -4.21 14.39
CA LYS A 124 3.72 -4.64 13.74
C LYS A 124 2.68 -3.52 13.79
N THR A 125 2.26 -3.03 12.64
CA THR A 125 1.29 -1.94 12.53
C THR A 125 -0.14 -2.46 12.52
N VAL A 126 -1.06 -1.68 13.11
CA VAL A 126 -2.48 -2.01 13.19
C VAL A 126 -3.09 -2.31 11.82
N THR A 127 -3.88 -3.38 11.79
CA THR A 127 -4.74 -3.77 10.68
C THR A 127 -6.19 -3.82 11.17
N THR A 128 -7.14 -3.75 10.24
CA THR A 128 -8.51 -4.21 10.53
C THR A 128 -8.52 -5.72 10.70
N GLU A 129 -9.51 -6.24 11.42
CA GLU A 129 -9.75 -7.68 11.59
C GLU A 129 -9.67 -8.42 10.24
N LEU A 130 -8.76 -9.39 10.15
CA LEU A 130 -8.55 -10.27 8.99
C LEU A 130 -8.44 -9.53 7.65
N ALA A 131 -7.84 -8.33 7.69
CA ALA A 131 -7.69 -7.42 6.55
C ALA A 131 -9.00 -6.97 5.88
N ASN A 132 -10.15 -7.14 6.55
CA ASN A 132 -11.48 -6.82 6.06
C ASN A 132 -11.85 -5.34 6.32
N THR A 133 -13.09 -5.04 6.73
CA THR A 133 -13.58 -3.65 6.89
C THR A 133 -13.93 -3.24 8.32
N PHE A 134 -13.75 -4.12 9.31
CA PHE A 134 -14.05 -3.78 10.69
C PHE A 134 -13.13 -2.63 11.16
N PRO A 135 -13.68 -1.54 11.70
CA PRO A 135 -12.85 -0.41 12.09
C PRO A 135 -11.89 -0.72 13.24
N ASN A 136 -10.92 0.15 13.48
CA ASN A 136 -9.89 -0.05 14.50
C ASN A 136 -9.50 1.27 15.17
N LYS A 137 -8.59 1.17 16.15
CA LYS A 137 -8.15 2.28 17.00
C LYS A 137 -7.31 3.34 16.27
N SER A 138 -6.68 3.02 15.14
CA SER A 138 -5.75 3.96 14.49
C SER A 138 -6.47 5.21 13.99
N ARG A 139 -5.81 6.35 14.10
CA ARG A 139 -6.34 7.67 13.79
C ARG A 139 -5.55 8.33 12.66
N ASN A 140 -6.20 9.23 11.93
CA ASN A 140 -5.55 9.92 10.81
C ASN A 140 -4.48 10.91 11.31
N PRO A 141 -3.25 10.89 10.75
CA PRO A 141 -2.16 11.74 11.20
C PRO A 141 -2.32 13.23 10.93
N HIS A 142 -3.27 13.63 10.08
CA HIS A 142 -3.61 15.03 9.80
C HIS A 142 -4.77 15.54 10.66
N ASN A 143 -5.63 14.63 11.14
CA ASN A 143 -6.72 14.96 12.04
C ASN A 143 -7.20 13.70 12.79
N PRO A 144 -6.90 13.57 14.11
CA PRO A 144 -7.24 12.36 14.88
C PRO A 144 -8.74 12.07 15.05
N ALA A 145 -9.62 13.01 14.64
CA ALA A 145 -11.06 12.80 14.59
C ALA A 145 -11.53 12.07 13.31
N HIS A 146 -10.61 11.70 12.42
CA HIS A 146 -10.88 11.03 11.15
C HIS A 146 -10.17 9.67 11.07
N THR A 147 -10.74 8.75 10.30
CA THR A 147 -10.13 7.45 10.03
C THR A 147 -8.87 7.59 9.16
N PRO A 148 -7.79 6.83 9.42
CA PRO A 148 -6.66 6.73 8.50
C PRO A 148 -7.00 5.84 7.29
N GLY A 149 -8.21 5.27 7.26
CA GLY A 149 -8.60 4.27 6.28
C GLY A 149 -8.21 2.87 6.72
N GLY A 150 -8.29 1.90 5.81
CA GLY A 150 -7.94 0.52 6.11
C GLY A 150 -7.88 -0.35 4.85
N SER A 151 -7.53 -1.62 4.95
CA SER A 151 -7.18 -2.34 6.18
C SER A 151 -5.76 -2.11 6.70
N SER A 152 -4.86 -1.48 5.94
CA SER A 152 -3.48 -1.18 6.39
C SER A 152 -3.42 0.14 7.18
N SER A 153 -4.27 0.26 8.19
CA SER A 153 -4.54 1.51 8.92
C SER A 153 -3.29 2.07 9.60
N GLY A 154 -2.63 1.26 10.43
CA GLY A 154 -1.43 1.67 11.14
C GLY A 154 -0.25 1.91 10.21
N SER A 155 -0.12 1.14 9.12
CA SER A 155 0.98 1.27 8.16
C SER A 155 0.98 2.65 7.50
N ALA A 156 -0.17 3.08 6.98
CA ALA A 156 -0.30 4.40 6.37
C ALA A 156 -0.24 5.53 7.41
N ALA A 157 -0.84 5.32 8.60
CA ALA A 157 -0.83 6.31 9.67
C ALA A 157 0.57 6.57 10.22
N ALA A 158 1.40 5.52 10.42
CA ALA A 158 2.77 5.66 10.89
C ALA A 158 3.67 6.40 9.88
N VAL A 159 3.56 6.06 8.58
CA VAL A 159 4.30 6.79 7.54
C VAL A 159 3.76 8.21 7.43
N GLY A 160 2.45 8.42 7.39
CA GLY A 160 1.84 9.76 7.32
C GLY A 160 2.12 10.60 8.56
N ALA A 161 2.39 9.95 9.69
CA ALA A 161 2.83 10.60 10.90
C ALA A 161 4.30 11.06 10.86
N ARG A 162 5.06 10.68 9.82
CA ARG A 162 6.51 10.84 9.67
C ARG A 162 7.29 10.23 10.84
N THR A 163 6.79 9.16 11.45
CA THR A 163 7.51 8.44 12.52
C THR A 163 8.41 7.35 11.96
N ILE A 164 8.10 6.84 10.78
CA ILE A 164 8.91 5.89 10.00
C ILE A 164 8.91 6.25 8.51
N PRO A 165 9.96 5.90 7.76
CA PRO A 165 10.05 6.24 6.35
C PRO A 165 9.32 5.26 5.42
N LEU A 166 9.14 4.00 5.83
CA LEU A 166 8.57 2.94 5.01
C LEU A 166 7.64 2.03 5.82
N ALA A 167 6.59 1.55 5.18
CA ALA A 167 5.77 0.46 5.72
C ALA A 167 5.24 -0.45 4.62
N LEU A 168 4.95 -1.70 4.97
CA LEU A 168 4.22 -2.63 4.13
C LEU A 168 2.74 -2.67 4.50
N GLY A 169 1.89 -2.77 3.48
CA GLY A 169 0.48 -3.05 3.60
C GLY A 169 0.05 -4.17 2.66
N THR A 170 -1.25 -4.46 2.64
CA THR A 170 -1.84 -5.39 1.66
C THR A 170 -3.12 -4.81 1.08
N GLN A 171 -3.45 -5.17 -0.15
CA GLN A 171 -4.65 -4.70 -0.85
C GLN A 171 -5.36 -5.82 -1.59
N THR A 172 -6.63 -6.02 -1.22
CA THR A 172 -7.61 -6.86 -1.95
C THR A 172 -8.66 -6.00 -2.66
N GLY A 173 -9.08 -4.91 -2.02
CA GLY A 173 -10.07 -3.96 -2.53
C GLY A 173 -9.50 -2.56 -2.63
N GLY A 174 -8.93 -2.01 -1.55
CA GLY A 174 -8.32 -0.67 -1.60
C GLY A 174 -7.36 -0.40 -0.46
N SER A 175 -6.90 -1.47 0.19
CA SER A 175 -6.28 -1.41 1.51
C SER A 175 -4.85 -0.91 1.52
N VAL A 176 -4.30 -0.52 0.37
CA VAL A 176 -3.02 0.19 0.24
C VAL A 176 -3.26 1.64 -0.19
N ILE A 177 -3.88 1.82 -1.35
CA ILE A 177 -4.05 3.13 -1.99
C ILE A 177 -4.97 4.06 -1.21
N ARG A 178 -6.11 3.57 -0.68
CA ARG A 178 -7.06 4.38 0.08
C ARG A 178 -6.48 4.95 1.37
N PRO A 179 -5.90 4.14 2.29
CA PRO A 179 -5.27 4.70 3.48
C PRO A 179 -4.04 5.55 3.14
N GLY A 180 -3.30 5.25 2.05
CA GLY A 180 -2.24 6.13 1.57
C GLY A 180 -2.73 7.53 1.19
N SER A 181 -3.85 7.59 0.47
CA SER A 181 -4.57 8.83 0.16
C SER A 181 -5.00 9.60 1.40
N PHE A 182 -5.69 8.93 2.33
CA PHE A 182 -6.21 9.58 3.54
C PHE A 182 -5.11 10.10 4.46
N CYS A 183 -3.99 9.38 4.57
CA CYS A 183 -2.85 9.76 5.40
C CYS A 183 -1.86 10.68 4.67
N GLY A 184 -2.13 11.08 3.42
CA GLY A 184 -1.29 12.01 2.67
C GLY A 184 0.12 11.47 2.37
N VAL A 185 0.23 10.17 2.04
CA VAL A 185 1.50 9.52 1.73
C VAL A 185 1.51 8.90 0.34
N TYR A 186 2.70 8.64 -0.15
CA TYR A 186 2.89 7.87 -1.38
C TYR A 186 2.59 6.41 -1.09
N ALA A 187 1.83 5.77 -1.98
CA ALA A 187 1.48 4.37 -1.84
C ALA A 187 1.51 3.65 -3.18
N LEU A 188 2.13 2.48 -3.25
CA LEU A 188 2.17 1.62 -4.43
C LEU A 188 1.51 0.29 -4.12
N LYS A 189 0.47 -0.05 -4.89
CA LYS A 189 0.06 -1.44 -5.07
C LYS A 189 0.65 -1.93 -6.39
N PRO A 190 1.69 -2.77 -6.39
CA PRO A 190 2.30 -3.26 -7.62
C PRO A 190 1.37 -4.21 -8.40
N THR A 191 1.83 -4.70 -9.54
CA THR A 191 1.17 -5.79 -10.27
C THR A 191 1.03 -7.00 -9.34
N LEU A 192 -0.11 -7.69 -9.42
CA LEU A 192 -0.32 -8.94 -8.70
C LEU A 192 0.84 -9.91 -9.00
N GLY A 193 1.48 -10.44 -7.96
CA GLY A 193 2.63 -11.34 -8.08
C GLY A 193 4.00 -10.67 -8.19
N LEU A 194 4.09 -9.34 -8.15
CA LEU A 194 5.39 -8.68 -8.07
C LEU A 194 6.06 -8.99 -6.72
N ILE A 195 5.37 -8.75 -5.61
CA ILE A 195 5.88 -9.05 -4.27
C ILE A 195 5.18 -10.33 -3.78
N SER A 196 5.96 -11.32 -3.35
CA SER A 196 5.44 -12.58 -2.82
C SER A 196 4.53 -12.35 -1.61
N ARG A 197 3.42 -13.08 -1.57
CA ARG A 197 2.42 -13.03 -0.50
C ARG A 197 2.58 -14.16 0.51
N ARG A 198 3.60 -15.01 0.35
CA ARG A 198 3.85 -16.12 1.27
C ARG A 198 4.12 -15.60 2.68
N GLY A 199 3.40 -16.15 3.66
CA GLY A 199 3.39 -15.68 5.04
C GLY A 199 2.55 -14.42 5.27
N ALA A 200 1.69 -14.02 4.32
CA ALA A 200 0.62 -13.07 4.59
C ALA A 200 -0.72 -13.80 4.69
N THR A 201 -1.55 -13.43 5.66
CA THR A 201 -2.94 -13.92 5.75
C THR A 201 -3.70 -13.47 4.51
N LEU A 202 -4.20 -14.44 3.75
CA LEU A 202 -4.96 -14.19 2.52
C LEU A 202 -6.45 -14.03 2.82
N GLN A 203 -7.02 -13.02 2.18
CA GLN A 203 -8.44 -12.79 2.02
C GLN A 203 -8.94 -13.28 0.65
N SER A 204 -8.08 -13.26 -0.37
CA SER A 204 -8.37 -13.67 -1.74
C SER A 204 -7.09 -14.03 -2.48
N HIS A 205 -6.95 -15.30 -2.88
CA HIS A 205 -5.78 -15.76 -3.65
C HIS A 205 -5.68 -15.07 -5.00
N THR A 206 -6.81 -14.61 -5.53
CA THR A 206 -6.92 -14.01 -6.86
C THR A 206 -6.66 -12.50 -6.88
N LEU A 207 -6.70 -11.82 -5.73
CA LEU A 207 -6.69 -10.35 -5.64
C LEU A 207 -5.61 -9.79 -4.73
N ASP A 208 -5.28 -10.49 -3.64
CA ASP A 208 -4.40 -9.94 -2.61
C ASP A 208 -3.05 -9.58 -3.18
N THR A 209 -2.57 -8.39 -2.84
CA THR A 209 -1.28 -7.86 -3.29
C THR A 209 -0.59 -7.17 -2.10
N ILE A 210 0.69 -7.46 -1.84
CA ILE A 210 1.49 -6.67 -0.90
C ILE A 210 1.83 -5.32 -1.54
N GLY A 211 1.65 -4.24 -0.78
CA GLY A 211 1.96 -2.88 -1.22
C GLY A 211 2.90 -2.15 -0.26
N VAL A 212 3.37 -1.00 -0.71
CA VAL A 212 4.42 -0.22 -0.07
C VAL A 212 3.96 1.22 0.16
N TYR A 213 4.33 1.79 1.29
CA TYR A 213 4.20 3.21 1.62
C TYR A 213 5.55 3.89 1.74
N GLY A 214 5.61 5.17 1.38
CA GLY A 214 6.81 6.01 1.56
C GLY A 214 6.51 7.50 1.44
N HIS A 215 7.57 8.31 1.38
CA HIS A 215 7.49 9.79 1.30
C HIS A 215 7.83 10.36 -0.07
N SER A 216 8.13 9.49 -1.04
CA SER A 216 8.40 9.89 -2.42
C SER A 216 8.22 8.71 -3.38
N VAL A 217 8.15 8.99 -4.68
CA VAL A 217 8.19 7.95 -5.73
C VAL A 217 9.49 7.14 -5.67
N GLU A 218 10.62 7.77 -5.32
CA GLU A 218 11.90 7.07 -5.12
C GLU A 218 11.84 6.07 -3.97
N ASP A 219 11.16 6.39 -2.87
CA ASP A 219 11.00 5.47 -1.73
C ASP A 219 10.20 4.24 -2.12
N LEU A 220 9.13 4.41 -2.90
CA LEU A 220 8.35 3.30 -3.44
C LEU A 220 9.20 2.41 -4.35
N ALA A 221 10.01 3.02 -5.23
CA ALA A 221 10.91 2.30 -6.13
C ALA A 221 11.97 1.51 -5.36
N LEU A 222 12.63 2.15 -4.38
CA LEU A 222 13.67 1.55 -3.54
C LEU A 222 13.15 0.32 -2.78
N ALA A 223 12.02 0.47 -2.09
CA ALA A 223 11.43 -0.62 -1.32
C ALA A 223 10.91 -1.73 -2.22
N THR A 224 10.30 -1.40 -3.36
CA THR A 224 9.77 -2.41 -4.28
C THR A 224 10.88 -3.19 -4.96
N ASP A 225 12.01 -2.57 -5.33
CA ASP A 225 13.18 -3.28 -5.86
C ASP A 225 13.70 -4.32 -4.86
N ALA A 226 13.78 -3.98 -3.58
CA ALA A 226 14.23 -4.89 -2.52
C ALA A 226 13.26 -6.06 -2.27
N LEU A 227 11.99 -5.92 -2.66
CA LEU A 227 10.92 -6.90 -2.43
C LEU A 227 10.53 -7.72 -3.68
N SER A 228 11.09 -7.35 -4.83
CA SER A 228 10.72 -7.88 -6.14
C SER A 228 11.49 -9.15 -6.48
N ALA A 229 11.23 -10.25 -5.74
CA ALA A 229 11.77 -11.57 -6.04
C ALA A 229 10.68 -12.53 -6.55
N HIS A 230 11.05 -13.40 -7.50
CA HIS A 230 10.23 -14.56 -7.86
C HIS A 230 10.20 -15.55 -6.71
N ASP A 231 9.00 -16.01 -6.36
CA ASP A 231 8.78 -16.99 -5.31
C ASP A 231 7.95 -18.16 -5.87
N PRO A 232 8.56 -19.31 -6.18
CA PRO A 232 7.84 -20.43 -6.78
C PRO A 232 6.78 -21.03 -5.85
N GLU A 233 6.78 -20.70 -4.56
CA GLU A 233 5.77 -21.14 -3.59
C GLU A 233 4.54 -20.20 -3.53
N ASP A 234 4.57 -19.02 -4.16
CA ASP A 234 3.38 -18.17 -4.35
C ASP A 234 2.86 -18.32 -5.79
N PRO A 235 1.68 -18.97 -6.01
CA PRO A 235 1.20 -19.32 -7.35
C PRO A 235 0.97 -18.15 -8.31
N VAL A 236 0.85 -16.92 -7.80
CA VAL A 236 0.70 -15.73 -8.67
C VAL A 236 2.04 -15.01 -8.90
N SER A 237 3.10 -15.38 -8.18
CA SER A 237 4.44 -14.89 -8.46
C SER A 237 4.86 -15.37 -9.85
N TYR A 238 5.59 -14.52 -10.57
CA TYR A 238 5.99 -14.80 -11.94
C TYR A 238 7.47 -14.51 -12.13
N GLU A 239 8.12 -15.39 -12.90
CA GLU A 239 9.52 -15.25 -13.28
C GLU A 239 9.73 -13.96 -14.10
N ARG A 240 10.80 -13.24 -13.77
CA ARG A 240 11.20 -12.00 -14.43
C ARG A 240 12.62 -11.60 -14.04
N ALA A 241 13.21 -10.71 -14.83
CA ALA A 241 14.39 -9.98 -14.41
C ALA A 241 14.05 -9.00 -13.27
N ALA A 242 15.05 -8.67 -12.44
CA ALA A 242 14.91 -7.61 -11.45
C ALA A 242 14.53 -6.28 -12.14
N PRO A 243 13.50 -5.57 -11.65
CA PRO A 243 12.95 -4.41 -12.38
C PRO A 243 13.87 -3.18 -12.36
N ARG A 244 14.75 -3.06 -11.35
CA ARG A 244 15.70 -1.93 -11.18
C ARG A 244 14.99 -0.58 -11.21
N LEU A 245 13.83 -0.50 -10.56
CA LEU A 245 12.93 0.64 -10.52
C LEU A 245 13.65 1.93 -10.14
N LEU A 246 14.45 1.94 -9.07
CA LEU A 246 15.11 3.15 -8.61
C LEU A 246 16.16 3.67 -9.60
N GLU A 247 16.97 2.76 -10.15
CA GLU A 247 17.96 3.09 -11.19
C GLU A 247 17.25 3.71 -12.40
N ARG A 248 16.21 3.03 -12.91
CA ARG A 248 15.43 3.48 -14.07
C ARG A 248 14.67 4.77 -13.82
N LEU A 249 14.22 5.01 -12.60
CA LEU A 249 13.55 6.26 -12.22
C LEU A 249 14.51 7.45 -12.30
N ARG A 250 15.75 7.26 -11.86
CA ARG A 250 16.81 8.29 -11.82
C ARG A 250 17.39 8.65 -13.18
N GLU A 251 17.18 7.82 -14.19
CA GLU A 251 17.43 8.20 -15.59
C GLU A 251 16.54 9.40 -16.03
N GLY A 252 15.52 9.75 -15.24
CA GLY A 252 14.63 10.90 -15.48
C GLY A 252 13.58 10.63 -16.56
N PRO A 253 12.58 11.51 -16.70
CA PRO A 253 11.59 11.36 -17.77
C PRO A 253 12.21 11.66 -19.14
N SER A 254 11.98 10.79 -20.13
CA SER A 254 12.40 11.04 -21.52
C SER A 254 11.46 11.99 -22.27
N ARG A 255 10.25 12.18 -21.75
CA ARG A 255 9.21 13.08 -22.26
C ARG A 255 8.16 13.36 -21.19
N LEU A 256 7.33 14.36 -21.43
CA LEU A 256 6.15 14.61 -20.60
C LEU A 256 5.15 13.43 -20.71
N PRO A 257 4.43 13.13 -19.62
CA PRO A 257 3.48 12.02 -19.59
C PRO A 257 2.22 12.35 -20.42
N ARG A 258 1.66 11.33 -21.06
CA ARG A 258 0.31 11.37 -21.64
C ARG A 258 -0.63 10.59 -20.73
N LEU A 259 -1.62 11.26 -20.17
CA LEU A 259 -2.49 10.73 -19.14
C LEU A 259 -3.91 10.57 -19.67
N ALA A 260 -4.55 9.46 -19.34
CA ALA A 260 -5.96 9.25 -19.65
C ALA A 260 -6.78 9.55 -18.39
N PHE A 261 -7.53 10.65 -18.36
CA PHE A 261 -8.43 10.94 -17.25
C PHE A 261 -9.70 10.11 -17.40
N PHE A 262 -9.91 9.17 -16.47
CA PHE A 262 -11.03 8.24 -16.54
C PHE A 262 -11.98 8.44 -15.36
N LYS A 263 -13.20 8.90 -15.68
CA LYS A 263 -14.34 8.92 -14.77
C LYS A 263 -14.96 7.53 -14.71
N SER A 264 -14.31 6.65 -13.96
CA SER A 264 -14.70 5.24 -13.83
C SER A 264 -16.14 5.05 -13.33
N PRO A 265 -16.69 3.82 -13.34
CA PRO A 265 -17.98 3.51 -12.69
C PRO A 265 -18.03 3.82 -11.18
N ALA A 266 -16.89 4.08 -10.54
CA ALA A 266 -16.80 4.55 -9.16
C ALA A 266 -17.10 6.05 -9.01
N TRP A 267 -17.16 6.80 -10.12
CA TRP A 267 -17.30 8.26 -10.12
C TRP A 267 -18.55 8.74 -9.37
N VAL A 268 -19.65 8.00 -9.50
CA VAL A 268 -20.93 8.29 -8.81
C VAL A 268 -20.82 8.25 -7.29
N ASP A 269 -19.83 7.53 -6.74
CA ASP A 269 -19.59 7.42 -5.30
C ASP A 269 -18.60 8.47 -4.78
N ALA A 270 -18.04 9.31 -5.65
CA ALA A 270 -17.10 10.36 -5.23
C ALA A 270 -17.83 11.55 -4.63
N ASP A 271 -17.26 12.07 -3.54
CA ASP A 271 -17.61 13.35 -2.94
C ASP A 271 -17.57 14.46 -4.00
N PRO A 272 -18.59 15.33 -4.11
CA PRO A 272 -18.63 16.38 -5.12
C PRO A 272 -17.40 17.30 -5.12
N ALA A 273 -16.86 17.64 -3.94
CA ALA A 273 -15.65 18.46 -3.85
C ALA A 273 -14.39 17.69 -4.30
N ALA A 274 -14.37 16.37 -4.11
CA ALA A 274 -13.32 15.52 -4.68
C ALA A 274 -13.39 15.43 -6.21
N GLN A 275 -14.61 15.31 -6.77
CA GLN A 275 -14.83 15.35 -8.22
C GLN A 275 -14.37 16.69 -8.82
N GLU A 276 -14.70 17.80 -8.15
CA GLU A 276 -14.27 19.14 -8.55
C GLU A 276 -12.75 19.29 -8.49
N ALA A 277 -12.13 18.85 -7.39
CA ALA A 277 -10.69 18.94 -7.19
C ALA A 277 -9.90 18.17 -8.26
N ILE A 278 -10.25 16.91 -8.54
CA ILE A 278 -9.55 16.11 -9.56
C ILE A 278 -9.83 16.61 -10.98
N THR A 279 -11.04 17.12 -11.25
CA THR A 279 -11.37 17.71 -12.55
C THR A 279 -10.58 18.99 -12.79
N THR A 280 -10.45 19.83 -11.76
CA THR A 280 -9.62 21.05 -11.82
C THR A 280 -8.15 20.71 -11.99
N PHE A 281 -7.66 19.71 -11.25
CA PHE A 281 -6.31 19.19 -11.40
C PHE A 281 -6.04 18.70 -12.82
N ALA A 282 -6.93 17.86 -13.38
CA ALA A 282 -6.82 17.38 -14.75
C ALA A 282 -6.81 18.54 -15.76
N LYS A 283 -7.73 19.51 -15.64
CA LYS A 283 -7.74 20.70 -16.50
C LYS A 283 -6.42 21.48 -16.45
N GLY A 284 -5.81 21.60 -15.26
CA GLY A 284 -4.52 22.25 -15.07
C GLY A 284 -3.36 21.58 -15.81
N LEU A 285 -3.46 20.29 -16.11
CA LEU A 285 -2.45 19.55 -16.88
C LEU A 285 -2.53 19.81 -18.40
N GLY A 286 -3.59 20.48 -18.88
CA GLY A 286 -3.75 20.87 -20.27
C GLY A 286 -3.57 19.72 -21.26
N ALA A 287 -2.65 19.88 -22.22
CA ALA A 287 -2.41 18.90 -23.29
C ALA A 287 -1.80 17.56 -22.81
N LEU A 288 -1.41 17.45 -21.53
CA LEU A 288 -0.90 16.20 -20.99
C LEU A 288 -2.00 15.19 -20.67
N VAL A 289 -3.26 15.62 -20.59
CA VAL A 289 -4.38 14.76 -20.21
C VAL A 289 -5.50 14.77 -21.24
N GLU A 290 -6.08 13.61 -21.49
CA GLU A 290 -7.26 13.42 -22.34
C GLU A 290 -8.32 12.70 -21.51
N GLU A 291 -9.54 13.24 -21.45
CA GLU A 291 -10.66 12.52 -20.84
C GLU A 291 -11.10 11.39 -21.77
N ILE A 292 -11.24 10.18 -21.21
CA ILE A 292 -11.62 8.98 -21.96
C ILE A 292 -12.76 8.24 -21.26
N ASP A 293 -13.38 7.33 -21.99
CA ASP A 293 -14.27 6.31 -21.45
C ASP A 293 -13.75 4.90 -21.78
N ILE A 294 -14.08 3.95 -20.92
CA ILE A 294 -13.75 2.52 -21.09
C ILE A 294 -15.04 1.72 -20.81
N PRO A 295 -15.97 1.61 -21.78
CA PRO A 295 -17.27 0.98 -21.57
C PRO A 295 -17.19 -0.45 -21.02
N ALA A 296 -16.15 -1.20 -21.38
CA ALA A 296 -15.89 -2.55 -20.88
C ALA A 296 -15.71 -2.63 -19.37
N MET A 297 -15.44 -1.51 -18.68
CA MET A 297 -15.32 -1.46 -17.22
C MET A 297 -16.67 -1.36 -16.50
N ALA A 298 -17.82 -1.23 -17.19
CA ALA A 298 -19.11 -0.96 -16.55
C ALA A 298 -19.44 -1.90 -15.37
N ASP A 299 -19.22 -3.21 -15.53
CA ASP A 299 -19.55 -4.23 -14.54
C ASP A 299 -18.37 -4.64 -13.64
N VAL A 300 -17.21 -3.97 -13.75
CA VAL A 300 -15.97 -4.34 -13.03
C VAL A 300 -16.15 -4.45 -11.52
N ARG A 301 -17.02 -3.60 -10.95
CA ARG A 301 -17.32 -3.58 -9.51
C ARG A 301 -18.00 -4.87 -9.07
N GLN A 302 -18.96 -5.36 -9.86
CA GLN A 302 -19.67 -6.60 -9.55
C GLN A 302 -18.74 -7.81 -9.67
N HIS A 303 -17.88 -7.83 -10.68
CA HIS A 303 -16.90 -8.91 -10.84
C HIS A 303 -15.89 -8.94 -9.69
N HIS A 304 -15.37 -7.79 -9.25
CA HIS A 304 -14.54 -7.71 -8.05
C HIS A 304 -15.27 -8.25 -6.82
N ALA A 305 -16.51 -7.78 -6.58
CA ALA A 305 -17.29 -8.17 -5.41
C ALA A 305 -17.56 -9.68 -5.38
N ASN A 306 -17.89 -10.28 -6.52
CA ASN A 306 -18.12 -11.72 -6.65
C ASN A 306 -16.86 -12.53 -6.35
N VAL A 307 -15.72 -12.16 -6.93
CA VAL A 307 -14.43 -12.84 -6.69
C VAL A 307 -14.02 -12.70 -5.23
N MET A 308 -13.98 -11.48 -4.71
CA MET A 308 -13.57 -11.22 -3.34
C MET A 308 -14.49 -11.92 -2.35
N GLY A 309 -15.81 -11.78 -2.51
CA GLY A 309 -16.80 -12.36 -1.62
C GLY A 309 -16.72 -13.89 -1.55
N ALA A 310 -16.71 -14.56 -2.71
CA ALA A 310 -16.61 -16.02 -2.77
C ALA A 310 -15.33 -16.53 -2.11
N GLU A 311 -14.19 -15.88 -2.36
CA GLU A 311 -12.90 -16.28 -1.77
C GLU A 311 -12.83 -15.96 -0.27
N ASN A 312 -13.44 -14.87 0.20
CA ASN A 312 -13.57 -14.58 1.64
C ASN A 312 -14.34 -15.70 2.35
N VAL A 313 -15.42 -16.20 1.75
CA VAL A 313 -16.17 -17.34 2.30
C VAL A 313 -15.30 -18.58 2.37
N ALA A 314 -14.47 -18.83 1.36
CA ALA A 314 -13.55 -19.97 1.37
C ALA A 314 -12.47 -19.85 2.47
N TYR A 315 -11.87 -18.67 2.65
CA TYR A 315 -10.81 -18.45 3.65
C TYR A 315 -11.32 -18.33 5.08
N TYR A 316 -12.44 -17.64 5.29
CA TYR A 316 -12.89 -17.24 6.62
C TYR A 316 -14.18 -17.95 7.08
N GLY A 317 -14.94 -18.56 6.16
CA GLY A 317 -16.11 -19.37 6.49
C GLY A 317 -15.80 -20.52 7.47
N PRO A 318 -14.67 -21.24 7.37
CA PRO A 318 -14.30 -22.26 8.34
C PRO A 318 -14.11 -21.71 9.76
N PHE A 319 -13.51 -20.52 9.92
CA PHE A 319 -13.38 -19.87 11.23
C PHE A 319 -14.75 -19.49 11.80
N LEU A 320 -15.65 -18.96 10.96
CA LEU A 320 -17.00 -18.58 11.40
C LEU A 320 -17.81 -19.80 11.86
N ALA A 321 -17.64 -20.95 11.19
CA ALA A 321 -18.32 -22.18 11.57
C ALA A 321 -17.78 -22.78 12.88
N GLN A 322 -16.49 -22.64 13.16
CA GLN A 322 -15.84 -23.27 14.32
C GLN A 322 -15.80 -22.37 15.55
N LYS A 323 -15.63 -21.06 15.37
CA LYS A 323 -15.41 -20.07 16.43
C LYS A 323 -16.20 -18.78 16.17
N PRO A 324 -17.53 -18.86 16.01
CA PRO A 324 -18.35 -17.69 15.69
C PRO A 324 -18.22 -16.56 16.71
N ASP A 325 -18.08 -16.89 18.00
CA ASP A 325 -17.97 -15.92 19.10
C ASP A 325 -16.69 -15.07 19.07
N LEU A 326 -15.69 -15.47 18.26
CA LEU A 326 -14.42 -14.76 18.09
C LEU A 326 -14.35 -13.93 16.81
N MET A 327 -15.44 -13.88 16.02
CA MET A 327 -15.51 -13.10 14.79
C MET A 327 -16.46 -11.93 14.96
N SER A 328 -16.08 -10.75 14.48
CA SER A 328 -16.97 -9.58 14.59
C SER A 328 -18.28 -9.77 13.81
N ASP A 329 -19.33 -9.08 14.24
CA ASP A 329 -20.60 -9.02 13.51
C ASP A 329 -20.42 -8.50 12.08
N ASN A 330 -19.44 -7.61 11.86
CA ASN A 330 -19.16 -7.05 10.53
C ASN A 330 -18.70 -8.13 9.55
N ILE A 331 -17.70 -8.94 9.92
CA ILE A 331 -17.22 -10.00 9.04
C ILE A 331 -18.27 -11.12 8.93
N THR A 332 -18.96 -11.45 10.01
CA THR A 332 -20.04 -12.44 10.01
C THR A 332 -21.15 -12.07 9.02
N ALA A 333 -21.63 -10.82 9.06
CA ALA A 333 -22.64 -10.33 8.13
C ALA A 333 -22.15 -10.37 6.67
N ARG A 334 -20.91 -9.94 6.42
CA ARG A 334 -20.30 -9.96 5.07
C ARG A 334 -20.17 -11.38 4.52
N LEU A 335 -19.71 -12.33 5.34
CA LEU A 335 -19.58 -13.72 4.93
C LEU A 335 -20.94 -14.36 4.66
N ASN A 336 -21.95 -14.07 5.48
CA ASN A 336 -23.30 -14.57 5.27
C ASN A 336 -23.95 -14.00 3.99
N GLU A 337 -23.69 -12.74 3.65
CA GLU A 337 -24.11 -12.19 2.36
C GLU A 337 -23.37 -12.85 1.21
N ALA A 338 -22.04 -12.98 1.32
CA ALA A 338 -21.20 -13.54 0.28
C ALA A 338 -21.48 -15.03 -0.02
N LYS A 339 -22.05 -15.79 0.92
CA LYS A 339 -22.52 -17.18 0.68
C LYS A 339 -23.57 -17.29 -0.43
N LYS A 340 -24.24 -16.18 -0.79
CA LYS A 340 -25.22 -16.16 -1.88
C LYS A 340 -24.57 -16.12 -3.28
N ILE A 341 -23.27 -15.83 -3.36
CA ILE A 341 -22.52 -15.81 -4.63
C ILE A 341 -22.40 -17.26 -5.11
N THR A 342 -22.92 -17.54 -6.31
CA THR A 342 -22.89 -18.89 -6.86
C THR A 342 -21.53 -19.20 -7.50
N ALA A 343 -21.23 -20.49 -7.68
CA ALA A 343 -20.07 -20.92 -8.46
C ALA A 343 -20.11 -20.36 -9.91
N VAL A 344 -21.30 -20.15 -10.48
CA VAL A 344 -21.49 -19.54 -11.81
C VAL A 344 -21.10 -18.06 -11.79
N ASP A 345 -21.52 -17.32 -10.76
CA ASP A 345 -21.16 -15.90 -10.62
C ASP A 345 -19.65 -15.74 -10.45
N TYR A 346 -19.03 -16.59 -9.63
CA TYR A 346 -17.57 -16.64 -9.47
C TYR A 346 -16.87 -16.95 -10.79
N ALA A 347 -17.22 -18.05 -11.46
CA ALA A 347 -16.59 -18.46 -12.72
C ALA A 347 -16.75 -17.40 -13.83
N ARG A 348 -17.93 -16.79 -13.95
CA ARG A 348 -18.18 -15.66 -14.88
C ARG A 348 -17.26 -14.48 -14.56
N SER A 349 -17.09 -14.18 -13.27
CA SER A 349 -16.28 -13.05 -12.83
C SER A 349 -14.78 -13.31 -12.95
N ILE A 350 -14.31 -14.55 -12.85
CA ILE A 350 -12.94 -14.91 -13.21
C ILE A 350 -12.73 -14.78 -14.73
N GLY A 351 -13.64 -15.34 -15.53
CA GLY A 351 -13.54 -15.31 -17.00
C GLY A 351 -13.61 -13.90 -17.62
N ALA A 352 -14.28 -12.95 -16.97
CA ALA A 352 -14.41 -11.58 -17.46
C ALA A 352 -13.14 -10.73 -17.32
N ARG A 353 -12.16 -11.16 -16.50
CA ARG A 353 -11.00 -10.34 -16.13
C ARG A 353 -10.10 -10.01 -17.31
N GLU A 354 -9.70 -11.02 -18.07
CA GLU A 354 -8.72 -10.85 -19.15
C GLU A 354 -9.29 -10.08 -20.35
N PRO A 355 -10.53 -10.33 -20.80
CA PRO A 355 -11.18 -9.47 -21.81
C PRO A 355 -11.26 -8.00 -21.36
N MET A 356 -11.65 -7.75 -20.11
CA MET A 356 -11.72 -6.39 -19.58
C MET A 356 -10.35 -5.72 -19.48
N TYR A 357 -9.33 -6.47 -19.05
CA TYR A 357 -7.96 -5.98 -19.02
C TYR A 357 -7.43 -5.66 -20.44
N ALA A 358 -7.81 -6.42 -21.47
CA ALA A 358 -7.37 -6.16 -22.84
C ALA A 358 -7.77 -4.76 -23.33
N GLU A 359 -8.96 -4.28 -22.95
CA GLU A 359 -9.45 -2.92 -23.25
C GLU A 359 -8.66 -1.85 -22.48
N VAL A 360 -8.41 -2.08 -21.18
CA VAL A 360 -7.56 -1.19 -20.37
C VAL A 360 -6.12 -1.15 -20.90
N ALA A 361 -5.58 -2.29 -21.33
CA ALA A 361 -4.26 -2.38 -21.94
C ALA A 361 -4.21 -1.63 -23.28
N ALA A 362 -5.31 -1.60 -24.06
CA ALA A 362 -5.39 -0.81 -25.29
C ALA A 362 -5.27 0.69 -25.02
N VAL A 363 -5.89 1.17 -23.94
CA VAL A 363 -5.71 2.55 -23.45
C VAL A 363 -4.25 2.78 -23.05
N LEU A 364 -3.66 1.89 -22.25
CA LEU A 364 -2.29 2.03 -21.75
C LEU A 364 -1.19 1.82 -22.82
N ARG A 365 -1.54 1.41 -24.04
CA ARG A 365 -0.67 1.51 -25.22
C ARG A 365 -0.63 2.93 -25.79
N ARG A 366 -1.72 3.69 -25.67
CA ARG A 366 -1.86 5.06 -26.17
C ARG A 366 -1.42 6.11 -25.13
N PHE A 367 -1.63 5.82 -23.86
CA PHE A 367 -1.32 6.68 -22.72
C PHE A 367 -0.30 6.01 -21.80
N ASP A 368 0.38 6.80 -20.99
CA ASP A 368 1.38 6.32 -20.03
C ASP A 368 0.77 5.82 -18.73
N ALA A 369 -0.31 6.46 -18.31
CA ALA A 369 -1.11 6.01 -17.19
C ALA A 369 -2.55 6.49 -17.32
N ILE A 370 -3.46 5.79 -16.64
CA ILE A 370 -4.80 6.29 -16.38
C ILE A 370 -4.75 7.09 -15.07
N LEU A 371 -5.33 8.29 -15.08
CA LEU A 371 -5.42 9.21 -13.95
C LEU A 371 -6.84 9.20 -13.39
N THR A 372 -6.97 9.05 -12.06
CA THR A 372 -8.25 9.10 -11.35
C THR A 372 -8.04 9.43 -9.86
N LEU A 373 -9.09 9.38 -9.04
CA LEU A 373 -8.99 9.57 -7.58
C LEU A 373 -8.42 8.33 -6.88
N SER A 374 -7.68 8.52 -5.79
CA SER A 374 -7.23 7.41 -4.91
C SER A 374 -8.29 6.95 -3.90
N ALA A 375 -9.28 7.80 -3.61
CA ALA A 375 -10.37 7.52 -2.69
C ALA A 375 -11.63 8.30 -3.09
N THR A 376 -12.79 7.94 -2.52
CA THR A 376 -14.06 8.64 -2.82
C THR A 376 -14.07 10.11 -2.40
N GLY A 377 -13.20 10.52 -1.49
CA GLY A 377 -13.09 11.89 -1.02
C GLY A 377 -12.05 11.99 0.10
N PRO A 378 -12.05 13.07 0.90
CA PRO A 378 -11.18 13.16 2.07
C PRO A 378 -11.52 12.05 3.09
N ALA A 379 -10.61 11.83 4.04
CA ALA A 379 -10.82 10.85 5.09
C ALA A 379 -12.17 11.09 5.81
N PRO A 380 -13.05 10.08 5.95
CA PRO A 380 -14.30 10.22 6.69
C PRO A 380 -14.09 10.62 8.15
N LYS A 381 -15.00 11.42 8.69
CA LYS A 381 -15.03 11.77 10.11
C LYS A 381 -15.46 10.55 10.95
N GLY A 382 -14.85 10.39 12.11
CA GLY A 382 -15.06 9.28 13.02
C GLY A 382 -14.21 8.05 12.68
N LEU A 383 -14.27 7.06 13.57
CA LEU A 383 -13.53 5.81 13.44
C LEU A 383 -14.44 4.62 13.10
N GLU A 384 -15.72 4.85 12.78
CA GLU A 384 -16.72 3.79 12.52
C GLU A 384 -16.61 3.19 11.10
N THR A 385 -15.71 3.72 10.28
CA THR A 385 -15.51 3.24 8.91
C THR A 385 -14.04 3.26 8.55
N THR A 386 -13.66 2.39 7.62
CA THR A 386 -12.35 2.40 7.00
C THR A 386 -12.36 3.14 5.66
N GLY A 387 -13.49 3.73 5.25
CA GLY A 387 -13.70 4.36 3.95
C GLY A 387 -14.04 3.38 2.82
N ASN A 388 -14.60 3.89 1.73
CA ASN A 388 -15.05 3.09 0.59
C ASN A 388 -13.88 2.75 -0.38
N PRO A 389 -13.58 1.46 -0.65
CA PRO A 389 -12.51 1.04 -1.57
C PRO A 389 -12.81 1.21 -3.06
N VAL A 390 -14.00 1.67 -3.47
CA VAL A 390 -14.50 1.51 -4.85
C VAL A 390 -13.56 2.04 -5.96
N PHE A 391 -12.82 3.13 -5.72
CA PHE A 391 -11.81 3.67 -6.66
C PHE A 391 -10.56 2.79 -6.85
N ASN A 392 -10.44 1.70 -6.08
CA ASN A 392 -9.27 0.84 -6.01
C ASN A 392 -9.60 -0.62 -6.35
N ALA A 393 -10.82 -1.04 -6.03
CA ALA A 393 -11.27 -2.43 -6.13
C ALA A 393 -11.20 -2.93 -7.57
N MET A 394 -11.66 -2.10 -8.51
CA MET A 394 -11.65 -2.40 -9.93
C MET A 394 -10.23 -2.63 -10.48
N TRP A 395 -9.25 -1.82 -10.06
CA TRP A 395 -7.87 -1.98 -10.50
C TRP A 395 -7.19 -3.18 -9.86
N THR A 396 -7.55 -3.50 -8.62
CA THR A 396 -7.08 -4.72 -7.95
C THR A 396 -7.63 -5.96 -8.64
N TYR A 397 -8.90 -5.95 -9.06
CA TYR A 397 -9.49 -7.01 -9.88
C TYR A 397 -8.73 -7.22 -11.20
N LEU A 398 -8.27 -6.15 -11.86
CA LEU A 398 -7.48 -6.29 -13.08
C LEU A 398 -6.01 -6.66 -12.83
N GLY A 399 -5.54 -6.72 -11.58
CA GLY A 399 -4.16 -7.08 -11.26
C GLY A 399 -3.11 -6.05 -11.72
N VAL A 400 -3.51 -4.85 -12.12
CA VAL A 400 -2.63 -3.77 -12.60
C VAL A 400 -1.93 -3.04 -11.46
N PRO A 401 -0.75 -2.43 -11.67
CA PRO A 401 -0.11 -1.60 -10.68
C PRO A 401 -0.80 -0.24 -10.56
N CYS A 402 -0.88 0.28 -9.34
CA CYS A 402 -1.48 1.57 -9.00
C CYS A 402 -0.57 2.34 -8.05
N VAL A 403 -0.35 3.62 -8.28
CA VAL A 403 0.36 4.51 -7.37
C VAL A 403 -0.53 5.69 -6.96
N SER A 404 -0.53 6.01 -5.67
CA SER A 404 -1.18 7.21 -5.10
C SER A 404 -0.14 8.28 -4.85
N LEU A 405 -0.41 9.50 -5.30
CA LEU A 405 0.39 10.69 -5.05
C LEU A 405 -0.45 11.69 -4.22
N PRO A 406 0.04 12.20 -3.07
CA PRO A 406 -0.71 13.10 -2.20
C PRO A 406 -0.75 14.54 -2.78
N LEU A 407 -1.46 14.74 -3.88
CA LEU A 407 -1.43 15.97 -4.68
C LEU A 407 -2.67 16.87 -4.51
N LEU A 408 -3.72 16.40 -3.83
CA LEU A 408 -4.95 17.17 -3.61
C LEU A 408 -5.21 17.38 -2.12
N THR A 409 -5.99 18.44 -1.84
CA THR A 409 -6.54 18.71 -0.52
C THR A 409 -8.03 18.99 -0.68
N VAL A 410 -8.86 18.31 0.10
CA VAL A 410 -10.31 18.50 0.13
C VAL A 410 -10.75 18.63 1.59
N ALA A 411 -11.50 19.68 1.92
CA ALA A 411 -11.93 19.97 3.29
C ALA A 411 -10.77 20.02 4.31
N GLY A 412 -9.59 20.51 3.89
CA GLY A 412 -8.39 20.60 4.73
C GLY A 412 -7.69 19.26 4.99
N LEU A 413 -8.11 18.18 4.35
CA LEU A 413 -7.51 16.86 4.47
C LEU A 413 -6.87 16.41 3.15
N PRO A 414 -5.80 15.60 3.19
CA PRO A 414 -5.18 15.06 1.98
C PRO A 414 -6.12 14.17 1.17
N LEU A 415 -5.94 14.21 -0.15
CA LEU A 415 -6.56 13.32 -1.11
C LEU A 415 -5.55 12.98 -2.21
N GLY A 416 -5.44 11.70 -2.53
CA GLY A 416 -4.51 11.21 -3.53
C GLY A 416 -5.04 11.32 -4.95
N VAL A 417 -4.13 11.65 -5.87
CA VAL A 417 -4.27 11.36 -7.31
C VAL A 417 -3.69 9.97 -7.55
N GLN A 418 -4.49 9.10 -8.16
CA GLN A 418 -4.10 7.74 -8.50
C GLN A 418 -3.67 7.66 -9.96
N LEU A 419 -2.50 7.07 -10.21
CA LEU A 419 -2.07 6.67 -11.54
C LEU A 419 -2.09 5.14 -11.65
N ILE A 420 -2.63 4.63 -12.74
CA ILE A 420 -2.74 3.20 -13.04
C ILE A 420 -1.89 2.88 -14.27
N GLY A 421 -1.01 1.88 -14.12
CA GLY A 421 -0.12 1.41 -15.17
C GLY A 421 -0.57 0.09 -15.79
N ALA A 422 0.15 -0.37 -16.81
CA ALA A 422 -0.06 -1.72 -17.36
C ALA A 422 0.57 -2.76 -16.43
N ARG A 423 0.08 -4.00 -16.48
CA ARG A 423 0.67 -5.11 -15.73
C ARG A 423 2.15 -5.22 -16.07
N ARG A 424 2.99 -5.37 -15.06
CA ARG A 424 4.45 -5.56 -15.15
C ARG A 424 5.22 -4.35 -15.70
N GLU A 425 4.59 -3.17 -15.69
CA GLU A 425 5.16 -1.91 -16.20
C GLU A 425 5.35 -0.89 -15.04
N GLU A 426 5.73 -1.36 -13.85
CA GLU A 426 5.99 -0.50 -12.69
C GLU A 426 7.06 0.56 -12.98
N VAL A 427 8.09 0.21 -13.76
CA VAL A 427 9.12 1.17 -14.20
C VAL A 427 8.47 2.34 -14.94
N ARG A 428 7.61 2.04 -15.91
CA ARG A 428 6.91 3.07 -16.70
C ARG A 428 5.99 3.88 -15.79
N LEU A 429 5.20 3.23 -14.95
CA LEU A 429 4.27 3.90 -14.03
C LEU A 429 4.98 4.86 -13.07
N LEU A 430 6.06 4.44 -12.41
CA LEU A 430 6.78 5.29 -11.46
C LEU A 430 7.53 6.42 -12.18
N ARG A 431 8.06 6.19 -13.39
CA ARG A 431 8.62 7.28 -14.22
C ARG A 431 7.56 8.29 -14.61
N THR A 432 6.36 7.84 -14.97
CA THR A 432 5.21 8.72 -15.26
C THR A 432 4.81 9.53 -14.03
N ALA A 433 4.76 8.91 -12.85
CA ALA A 433 4.49 9.60 -11.59
C ALA A 433 5.54 10.68 -11.29
N SER A 434 6.83 10.35 -11.41
CA SER A 434 7.91 11.32 -11.19
C SER A 434 7.89 12.45 -12.22
N ALA A 435 7.61 12.15 -13.49
CA ALA A 435 7.46 13.17 -14.53
C ALA A 435 6.32 14.15 -14.22
N LEU A 436 5.18 13.64 -13.75
CA LEU A 436 4.04 14.45 -13.34
C LEU A 436 4.42 15.36 -12.15
N GLU A 437 5.07 14.83 -11.13
CA GLU A 437 5.51 15.64 -9.99
C GLU A 437 6.52 16.72 -10.36
N GLN A 438 7.45 16.43 -11.27
CA GLN A 438 8.40 17.41 -11.78
C GLN A 438 7.68 18.54 -12.53
N HIS A 439 6.70 18.19 -13.37
CA HIS A 439 5.91 19.17 -14.10
C HIS A 439 5.07 20.08 -13.18
N LEU A 440 4.57 19.56 -12.06
CA LEU A 440 3.80 20.36 -11.09
C LEU A 440 4.66 21.34 -10.27
N ARG A 441 5.98 21.19 -10.28
CA ARG A 441 6.92 22.09 -9.59
C ARG A 441 7.44 23.23 -10.48
N THR A 442 7.24 23.13 -11.79
CA THR A 442 7.60 24.17 -12.77
C THR A 442 6.42 25.10 -12.99
#